data_AF-A0A8S3JWJ0-F1
#
_entry.id   AF-A0A8S3JWJ0-F1
#
_cell.length_a   1.000
_cell.length_b   1.000
_cell.length_c   1.000
_cell.angle_alpha   90.00
_cell.angle_beta   90.00
_cell.angle_gamma   90.00
#
_symmetry.space_group_name_H-M   'P 1'
#
loop_
_entity.id
_entity.type
_entity.pdbx_description
1 polymer ?
#
loop_
_entity_poly.entity_id
_entity_poly.type
_entity_poly.pdbx_seq_one_letter_code
_entity_poly.pdbx_strand_id
1 'polypeptide(L)'
;PRTPYRRSSNMVHVELIFTNTTATKDIYSIKCIKLKSGVNIDGFNEIDVLPSSASIVSSIGIDFNDKTQPASFDVSFDGRQLSTPLSISCHVGELIEQKFLNEQQFNQNLVNLRGMNEINDSINLSETQMGKLNFTSIQAKVLQCAHVSSVPS
;
A
#
# COMPACT_ATOMS: atom_id res chain seq x y z
N PRO A 1 10.15 -1.47 2.64
CA PRO A 1 9.96 -2.75 1.91
C PRO A 1 8.49 -3.17 2.01
N ARG A 2 7.86 -3.52 0.89
CA ARG A 2 6.54 -4.14 0.88
C ARG A 2 6.56 -5.36 1.82
N THR A 3 5.60 -5.45 2.72
CA THR A 3 5.40 -6.65 3.54
C THR A 3 4.27 -7.46 2.91
N PRO A 4 4.57 -8.62 2.30
CA PRO A 4 3.55 -9.47 1.72
C PRO A 4 2.53 -9.89 2.77
N TYR A 5 1.26 -9.98 2.37
CA TYR A 5 0.24 -10.53 3.24
C TYR A 5 0.47 -12.03 3.45
N ARG A 6 0.35 -12.51 4.70
CA ARG A 6 0.65 -13.91 5.06
C ARG A 6 -0.08 -14.94 4.18
N ARG A 7 -1.28 -14.61 3.68
CA ARG A 7 -2.10 -15.50 2.86
C ARG A 7 -1.95 -15.32 1.35
N SER A 8 -1.32 -14.24 0.90
CA SER A 8 -1.15 -13.95 -0.52
C SER A 8 0.04 -13.01 -0.76
N SER A 9 0.97 -13.43 -1.62
CA SER A 9 2.09 -12.58 -2.04
C SER A 9 1.62 -11.36 -2.82
N ASN A 10 0.46 -11.44 -3.48
CA ASN A 10 -0.10 -10.35 -4.30
C ASN A 10 -0.78 -9.26 -3.45
N MET A 11 -1.07 -9.56 -2.18
CA MET A 11 -1.66 -8.61 -1.24
C MET A 11 -0.61 -7.91 -0.39
N VAL A 12 -0.91 -6.68 -0.02
CA VAL A 12 -0.15 -5.87 0.94
C VAL A 12 -0.71 -6.10 2.32
N HIS A 13 0.16 -6.37 3.31
CA HIS A 13 -0.25 -6.45 4.70
C HIS A 13 -0.43 -5.04 5.29
N VAL A 14 -1.64 -4.74 5.77
CA VAL A 14 -1.94 -3.49 6.46
C VAL A 14 -2.36 -3.78 7.90
N GLU A 15 -1.67 -3.17 8.84
CA GLU A 15 -2.03 -3.18 10.25
C GLU A 15 -2.96 -2.00 10.56
N LEU A 16 -4.04 -2.28 11.29
CA LEU A 16 -5.05 -1.31 11.71
C LEU A 16 -5.08 -1.25 13.24
N ILE A 17 -5.01 -0.05 13.79
CA ILE A 17 -5.12 0.19 15.23
C ILE A 17 -6.43 0.92 15.50
N PHE A 18 -7.34 0.24 16.20
CA PHE A 18 -8.61 0.81 16.63
C PHE A 18 -8.46 1.29 18.06
N THR A 19 -8.66 2.59 18.30
CA THR A 19 -8.59 3.19 19.63
C THR A 19 -9.98 3.69 20.03
N ASN A 20 -10.51 3.19 21.14
CA ASN A 20 -11.74 3.70 21.74
C ASN A 20 -11.39 4.87 22.66
N THR A 21 -11.70 6.07 22.21
CA THR A 21 -11.43 7.31 22.96
C THR A 21 -12.52 7.67 23.96
N THR A 22 -13.58 6.86 24.07
CA THR A 22 -14.59 7.06 25.10
C THR A 22 -14.09 6.58 26.46
N ALA A 23 -14.57 7.22 27.53
CA ALA A 23 -14.10 6.97 28.90
C ALA A 23 -14.97 5.98 29.69
N THR A 24 -16.18 5.69 29.22
CA THR A 24 -17.18 4.94 30.01
C THR A 24 -17.90 3.84 29.24
N LYS A 25 -17.64 3.69 27.94
CA LYS A 25 -18.43 2.79 27.09
C LYS A 25 -17.53 1.91 26.22
N ASP A 26 -17.82 0.61 26.24
CA ASP A 26 -17.22 -0.34 25.31
C ASP A 26 -17.93 -0.28 23.95
N ILE A 27 -17.16 -0.52 22.89
CA ILE A 27 -17.67 -0.61 21.51
C ILE A 27 -17.70 -2.08 21.10
N TYR A 28 -18.80 -2.54 20.52
CA TYR A 28 -18.99 -3.96 20.17
C TYR A 28 -19.07 -4.18 18.66
N SER A 29 -18.80 -5.41 18.23
CA SER A 29 -19.04 -5.90 16.86
C SER A 29 -18.47 -4.98 15.76
N ILE A 30 -17.18 -4.63 15.89
CA ILE A 30 -16.50 -3.83 14.87
C ILE A 30 -16.19 -4.72 13.69
N LYS A 31 -16.77 -4.40 12.53
CA LYS A 31 -16.69 -5.20 11.30
C LYS A 31 -16.43 -4.35 10.06
N CYS A 32 -15.72 -4.92 9.09
CA CYS A 32 -15.58 -4.38 7.73
C CYS A 32 -16.71 -4.96 6.86
N ILE A 33 -17.53 -4.10 6.24
CA ILE A 33 -18.84 -4.52 5.66
C ILE A 33 -19.01 -4.27 4.17
N LYS A 34 -18.23 -3.38 3.56
CA LYS A 34 -18.44 -3.04 2.15
C LYS A 34 -17.15 -2.62 1.46
N LEU A 35 -16.85 -3.29 0.34
CA LEU A 35 -15.81 -2.87 -0.60
C LEU A 35 -16.45 -1.97 -1.66
N LYS A 36 -15.94 -0.75 -1.82
CA LYS A 36 -16.47 0.22 -2.80
C LYS A 36 -15.67 0.26 -4.11
N SER A 37 -14.40 -0.16 -4.13
CA SER A 37 -13.46 0.20 -5.20
C SER A 37 -12.89 -0.91 -6.11
N GLY A 38 -13.45 -2.12 -6.13
CA GLY A 38 -12.92 -3.21 -6.97
C GLY A 38 -11.51 -3.67 -6.59
N VAL A 39 -11.05 -3.24 -5.41
CA VAL A 39 -9.89 -3.72 -4.66
C VAL A 39 -10.38 -4.84 -3.74
N ASN A 40 -9.64 -5.94 -3.66
CA ASN A 40 -10.00 -7.06 -2.80
C ASN A 40 -9.37 -6.88 -1.42
N ILE A 41 -10.18 -6.95 -0.35
CA ILE A 41 -9.67 -6.93 1.03
C ILE A 41 -9.97 -8.26 1.66
N ASP A 42 -8.94 -8.86 2.24
CA ASP A 42 -9.02 -10.14 2.89
C ASP A 42 -8.66 -10.04 4.37
N GLY A 43 -9.33 -10.85 5.18
CA GLY A 43 -8.85 -11.21 6.50
C GLY A 43 -9.14 -10.26 7.66
N PHE A 44 -10.08 -9.34 7.52
CA PHE A 44 -10.58 -8.59 8.67
C PHE A 44 -11.35 -9.52 9.61
N ASN A 45 -10.78 -9.78 10.79
CA ASN A 45 -11.50 -10.48 11.87
C ASN A 45 -12.38 -9.47 12.61
N GLU A 46 -13.65 -9.81 12.81
CA GLU A 46 -14.54 -9.00 13.64
C GLU A 46 -13.95 -8.84 15.04
N ILE A 47 -14.01 -7.61 15.56
CA ILE A 47 -13.60 -7.32 16.94
C ILE A 47 -14.88 -7.31 17.77
N ASP A 48 -15.05 -8.34 18.60
CA ASP A 48 -16.25 -8.53 19.42
C ASP A 48 -16.46 -7.37 20.39
N VAL A 49 -15.39 -6.93 21.05
CA VAL A 49 -15.40 -5.83 22.00
C VAL A 49 -14.09 -5.04 21.95
N LEU A 50 -14.21 -3.72 21.94
CA LEU A 50 -13.14 -2.76 22.14
C LEU A 50 -13.42 -1.97 23.43
N PRO A 51 -12.73 -2.30 24.53
CA PRO A 51 -12.99 -1.68 25.82
C PRO A 51 -12.81 -0.17 25.81
N SER A 52 -13.49 0.51 26.73
CA SER A 52 -13.31 1.93 26.99
C SER A 52 -11.82 2.29 27.18
N SER A 53 -11.38 3.37 26.54
CA SER A 53 -10.01 3.89 26.63
C SER A 53 -8.90 2.89 26.24
N ALA A 54 -9.24 1.85 25.46
CA ALA A 54 -8.31 0.83 24.99
C ALA A 54 -8.04 0.91 23.49
N SER A 55 -6.99 0.20 23.06
CA SER A 55 -6.66 -0.01 21.65
C SER A 55 -6.58 -1.50 21.32
N ILE A 56 -7.08 -1.88 20.14
CA ILE A 56 -6.92 -3.23 19.58
C ILE A 56 -6.28 -3.12 18.21
N VAL A 57 -5.38 -4.07 17.94
CA VAL A 57 -4.73 -4.22 16.64
C VAL A 57 -5.45 -5.29 15.83
N SER A 58 -5.72 -4.99 14.57
CA SER A 58 -6.20 -5.94 13.57
C SER A 58 -5.34 -5.82 12.31
N SER A 59 -5.43 -6.76 11.39
CA SER A 59 -4.74 -6.66 10.11
C SER A 59 -5.60 -7.15 8.96
N ILE A 60 -5.32 -6.59 7.79
CA ILE A 60 -5.98 -6.94 6.53
C ILE A 60 -4.95 -7.13 5.43
N GLY A 61 -5.30 -7.95 4.45
CA GLY A 61 -4.62 -8.01 3.16
C GLY A 61 -5.36 -7.14 2.17
N ILE A 62 -4.64 -6.28 1.45
CA ILE A 62 -5.23 -5.47 0.36
C ILE A 62 -4.59 -5.87 -0.96
N ASP A 63 -5.41 -6.31 -1.91
CA ASP A 63 -5.03 -6.51 -3.31
C ASP A 63 -5.48 -5.31 -4.13
N PHE A 64 -4.52 -4.43 -4.46
CA PHE A 64 -4.75 -3.25 -5.28
C PHE A 64 -4.95 -3.56 -6.78
N ASN A 65 -4.73 -4.82 -7.21
CA ASN A 65 -4.98 -5.31 -8.56
C ASN A 65 -4.41 -4.38 -9.65
N ASP A 66 -3.12 -4.03 -9.51
CA ASP A 66 -2.35 -3.14 -10.39
C ASP A 66 -2.92 -1.71 -10.56
N LYS A 67 -3.77 -1.26 -9.64
CA LYS A 67 -4.35 0.09 -9.66
C LYS A 67 -3.77 0.96 -8.56
N THR A 68 -3.58 2.24 -8.88
CA THR A 68 -3.19 3.28 -7.91
C THR A 68 -4.40 3.89 -7.17
N GLN A 69 -5.61 3.46 -7.50
CA GLN A 69 -6.83 3.92 -6.82
C GLN A 69 -6.85 3.48 -5.36
N PRO A 70 -7.28 4.34 -4.41
CA PRO A 70 -7.37 3.95 -3.01
C PRO A 70 -8.28 2.74 -2.76
N ALA A 71 -7.89 1.91 -1.81
CA ALA A 71 -8.71 0.85 -1.25
C ALA A 71 -9.75 1.46 -0.31
N SER A 72 -11.01 1.51 -0.75
CA SER A 72 -12.09 2.10 0.03
C SER A 72 -13.01 1.03 0.59
N PHE A 73 -13.19 1.05 1.91
CA PHE A 73 -14.04 0.12 2.62
C PHE A 73 -14.73 0.80 3.79
N ASP A 74 -15.85 0.23 4.23
CA ASP A 74 -16.59 0.78 5.36
C ASP A 74 -16.45 -0.09 6.61
N VAL A 75 -16.35 0.56 7.77
CA VAL A 75 -16.38 -0.07 9.11
C VAL A 75 -17.70 0.25 9.80
N SER A 76 -18.33 -0.74 10.41
CA SER A 76 -19.45 -0.54 11.34
C SER A 76 -19.15 -1.14 12.71
N PHE A 77 -19.84 -0.66 13.72
CA PHE A 77 -19.76 -1.11 15.11
C PHE A 77 -21.10 -0.84 15.81
N ASP A 78 -21.32 -1.43 16.99
CA ASP A 78 -22.53 -1.31 17.81
C ASP A 78 -23.83 -1.61 17.04
N GLY A 79 -23.79 -2.43 15.98
CA GLY A 79 -24.95 -2.68 15.12
C GLY A 79 -25.51 -1.43 14.43
N ARG A 80 -24.74 -0.34 14.33
CA ARG A 80 -25.17 0.91 13.68
C ARG A 80 -25.54 0.67 12.22
N GLN A 81 -26.65 1.27 11.78
CA GLN A 81 -27.07 1.22 10.38
C GLN A 81 -26.13 2.00 9.44
N LEU A 82 -25.54 3.09 9.94
CA LEU A 82 -24.58 3.89 9.18
C LEU A 82 -23.15 3.41 9.46
N SER A 83 -22.46 3.07 8.38
CA SER A 83 -21.06 2.69 8.38
C SER A 83 -20.15 3.90 8.20
N THR A 84 -18.93 3.82 8.75
CA THR A 84 -17.89 4.84 8.61
C THR A 84 -16.98 4.47 7.44
N PRO A 85 -16.88 5.30 6.39
CA PRO A 85 -16.00 5.02 5.26
C PRO A 85 -14.53 5.25 5.63
N LEU A 86 -13.68 4.34 5.20
CA LEU A 86 -12.22 4.41 5.26
C LEU A 86 -11.63 4.28 3.86
N SER A 87 -10.45 4.87 3.67
CA SER A 87 -9.74 4.84 2.39
C SER A 87 -8.23 4.77 2.63
N ILE A 88 -7.58 3.79 2.00
CA ILE A 88 -6.13 3.57 2.11
C ILE A 88 -5.52 3.72 0.73
N SER A 89 -4.60 4.69 0.57
CA SER A 89 -3.94 4.95 -0.70
C SER A 89 -2.95 3.84 -1.07
N CYS A 90 -2.95 3.45 -2.35
CA CYS A 90 -1.92 2.59 -2.90
C CYS A 90 -0.70 3.43 -3.30
N HIS A 91 0.44 3.21 -2.65
CA HIS A 91 1.70 3.76 -3.16
C HIS A 91 2.25 2.87 -4.27
N VAL A 92 2.94 3.45 -5.25
CA VAL A 92 3.46 2.71 -6.43
C VAL A 92 4.39 1.55 -6.00
N GLY A 93 5.22 1.75 -4.99
CA GLY A 93 6.09 0.71 -4.44
C GLY A 93 5.36 -0.48 -3.80
N GLU A 94 4.04 -0.40 -3.61
CA GLU A 94 3.22 -1.55 -3.19
C GLU A 94 2.75 -2.40 -4.38
N LEU A 95 2.68 -1.81 -5.59
CA LEU A 95 2.35 -2.51 -6.83
C LEU A 95 3.55 -3.26 -7.41
N ILE A 96 4.76 -2.85 -7.03
CA ILE A 96 6.00 -3.42 -7.57
C ILE A 96 6.51 -4.50 -6.61
N GLU A 97 6.89 -5.65 -7.17
CA GLU A 97 7.63 -6.69 -6.45
C GLU A 97 9.10 -6.66 -6.88
N GLN A 98 10.01 -6.62 -5.90
CA GLN A 98 11.44 -6.72 -6.18
C GLN A 98 11.80 -8.15 -6.61
N LYS A 99 12.42 -8.29 -7.79
CA LYS A 99 13.05 -9.53 -8.23
C LYS A 99 14.54 -9.31 -8.44
N PHE A 100 15.34 -10.29 -8.06
CA PHE A 100 16.76 -10.28 -8.39
C PHE A 100 16.94 -10.56 -9.88
N LEU A 101 17.74 -9.73 -10.54
CA LEU A 101 18.16 -9.89 -11.93
C LEU A 101 19.67 -9.64 -11.99
N ASN A 102 20.41 -10.52 -12.66
CA ASN A 102 21.77 -10.20 -13.07
C ASN A 102 21.77 -9.31 -14.32
N GLU A 103 22.93 -8.71 -14.65
CA GLU A 103 23.05 -7.77 -15.77
C GLU A 103 22.62 -8.40 -17.12
N GLN A 104 23.00 -9.66 -17.36
CA GLN A 104 22.61 -10.37 -18.58
C GLN A 104 21.09 -10.53 -18.70
N GLN A 105 20.42 -10.95 -17.64
CA GLN A 105 18.96 -11.11 -17.59
C GLN A 105 18.26 -9.76 -17.74
N PHE A 106 18.78 -8.70 -17.10
CA PHE A 106 18.22 -7.36 -17.24
C PHE A 106 18.30 -6.89 -18.69
N ASN A 107 19.46 -7.03 -19.33
CA ASN A 107 19.67 -6.63 -20.72
C ASN A 107 18.78 -7.41 -21.70
N GLN A 108 18.60 -8.73 -21.47
CA GLN A 108 17.68 -9.54 -22.27
C GLN A 108 16.22 -9.08 -22.14
N ASN A 109 15.74 -8.82 -20.93
CA ASN A 109 14.38 -8.31 -20.70
C ASN A 109 14.20 -6.92 -21.30
N LEU A 110 15.20 -6.05 -21.18
CA LEU A 110 15.18 -4.72 -21.78
C LEU A 110 15.04 -4.80 -23.30
N VAL A 111 15.78 -5.69 -23.98
CA VAL A 111 15.61 -5.90 -25.43
C VAL A 111 14.20 -6.37 -25.79
N ASN A 112 13.61 -7.28 -25.00
CA ASN A 112 12.27 -7.81 -25.25
C ASN A 112 11.16 -6.78 -25.06
N LEU A 113 11.37 -5.77 -24.20
CA LEU A 113 10.37 -4.75 -23.86
C LEU A 113 10.53 -3.44 -24.66
N ARG A 114 11.56 -3.30 -25.48
CA ARG A 114 11.81 -2.08 -26.29
C ARG A 114 10.65 -1.73 -27.22
N GLY A 115 10.61 -0.47 -27.65
CA GLY A 115 9.66 0.03 -28.63
C GLY A 115 8.34 0.45 -27.98
N MET A 116 7.23 -0.24 -28.28
CA MET A 116 5.90 0.20 -27.84
C MET A 116 5.64 0.09 -26.33
N ASN A 117 6.51 -0.57 -25.56
CA ASN A 117 6.38 -0.65 -24.10
C ASN A 117 7.32 0.33 -23.35
N GLU A 118 8.08 1.17 -24.06
CA GLU A 118 8.94 2.19 -23.45
C GLU A 118 8.18 3.52 -23.34
N ILE A 119 8.13 4.05 -22.12
CA ILE A 119 7.54 5.36 -21.83
C ILE A 119 8.67 6.25 -21.32
N ASN A 120 8.82 7.43 -21.92
CA ASN A 120 9.77 8.44 -21.52
C ASN A 120 9.01 9.69 -21.04
N ASP A 121 9.42 10.25 -19.92
CA ASP A 121 8.88 11.49 -19.37
C ASP A 121 10.01 12.32 -18.75
N SER A 122 9.74 13.61 -18.53
CA SER A 122 10.72 14.57 -18.01
C SER A 122 10.16 15.32 -16.81
N ILE A 123 11.01 15.53 -15.79
CA ILE A 123 10.63 16.26 -14.58
C ILE A 123 11.39 17.58 -14.57
N ASN A 124 10.66 18.69 -14.51
CA ASN A 124 11.24 20.02 -14.35
C ASN A 124 11.50 20.30 -12.87
N LEU A 125 12.77 20.49 -12.51
CA LEU A 125 13.18 20.86 -11.16
C LEU A 125 13.31 22.38 -11.05
N SER A 126 12.87 22.96 -9.94
CA SER A 126 13.08 24.38 -9.65
C SER A 126 14.55 24.67 -9.35
N GLU A 127 14.99 25.92 -9.50
CA GLU A 127 16.38 26.34 -9.19
C GLU A 127 16.81 25.94 -7.77
N THR A 128 15.90 26.07 -6.80
CA THR A 128 16.14 25.67 -5.41
C THR A 128 16.30 24.15 -5.25
N GLN A 129 15.63 23.35 -6.08
CA GLN A 129 15.76 21.89 -6.09
C GLN A 129 17.04 21.46 -6.81
N MET A 130 17.41 22.12 -7.91
CA MET A 130 18.66 21.83 -8.64
C MET A 130 19.90 22.06 -7.78
N GLY A 131 19.89 23.05 -6.88
CA GLY A 131 20.99 23.26 -5.93
C GLY A 131 21.11 22.20 -4.83
N LYS A 132 20.10 21.32 -4.66
CA LYS A 132 20.01 20.33 -3.57
C LYS A 132 20.02 18.89 -4.05
N LEU A 133 19.60 18.64 -5.29
CA LEU A 133 19.48 17.31 -5.87
C LEU A 133 20.62 17.08 -6.84
N ASN A 134 21.16 15.87 -6.82
CA ASN A 134 22.15 15.37 -7.76
C ASN A 134 21.70 14.00 -8.29
N PHE A 135 22.39 13.47 -9.30
CA PHE A 135 22.02 12.19 -9.91
C PHE A 135 21.82 11.08 -8.88
N THR A 136 22.78 10.91 -7.96
CA THR A 136 22.74 9.86 -6.93
C THR A 136 21.55 10.00 -5.99
N SER A 137 21.22 11.21 -5.54
CA SER A 137 20.07 11.44 -4.66
C SER A 137 18.73 11.29 -5.38
N ILE A 138 18.66 11.64 -6.66
CA ILE A 138 17.49 11.37 -7.50
C ILE A 138 17.31 9.86 -7.68
N GLN A 139 18.37 9.15 -8.07
CA GLN A 139 18.35 7.70 -8.24
C GLN A 139 17.91 6.99 -6.96
N ALA A 140 18.50 7.36 -5.81
CA ALA A 140 18.13 6.79 -4.51
C ALA A 140 16.65 7.00 -4.18
N LYS A 141 16.12 8.21 -4.43
CA LYS A 141 14.69 8.51 -4.21
C LYS A 141 13.78 7.70 -5.13
N VAL A 142 14.13 7.57 -6.42
CA VAL A 142 13.35 6.78 -7.37
C VAL A 142 13.29 5.31 -6.96
N LEU A 143 14.46 4.72 -6.67
CA LEU A 143 14.55 3.33 -6.22
C LEU A 143 13.79 3.10 -4.90
N GLN A 144 13.89 4.03 -3.95
CA GLN A 144 13.15 3.98 -2.69
C GLN A 144 11.64 4.05 -2.90
N CYS A 145 11.15 4.97 -3.73
CA CYS A 145 9.71 5.12 -4.01
C CYS A 145 9.12 3.87 -4.69
N ALA A 146 9.89 3.21 -5.56
CA ALA A 146 9.49 1.99 -6.23
C ALA A 146 9.77 0.71 -5.40
N HIS A 147 10.39 0.84 -4.22
CA HIS A 147 10.83 -0.28 -3.38
C HIS A 147 11.70 -1.32 -4.13
N VAL A 148 12.58 -0.86 -5.02
CA VAL A 148 13.51 -1.71 -5.78
C VAL A 148 14.96 -1.32 -5.52
N SER A 149 15.91 -2.09 -6.05
CA SER A 149 17.33 -1.82 -5.99
C SER A 149 17.92 -1.72 -7.39
N SER A 150 19.09 -1.11 -7.52
CA SER A 150 19.84 -1.09 -8.78
C SER A 150 20.25 -2.50 -9.18
N VAL A 151 20.29 -2.75 -10.49
CA VAL A 151 20.89 -3.96 -11.05
C VAL A 151 22.38 -3.97 -10.70
N PRO A 152 22.94 -5.08 -10.19
CA PRO A 152 24.37 -5.20 -9.96
C PRO A 152 25.12 -5.04 -11.29
N SER A 153 26.11 -4.15 -11.29
CA SER A 153 27.12 -4.00 -12.35
C SER A 153 28.22 -5.03 -12.21
#